data_AF-A0A9R1TQI7-F1
#
_entry.id   AF-A0A9R1TQI7-F1
#
_cell.length_a   1.000
_cell.length_b   1.000
_cell.length_c   1.000
_cell.angle_alpha   90.00
_cell.angle_beta   90.00
_cell.angle_gamma   90.00
#
_symmetry.space_group_name_H-M   'P 1'
#
loop_
_entity.id
_entity.type
_entity.pdbx_description
1 polymer ?
#
loop_
_entity_poly.entity_id
_entity_poly.type
_entity_poly.pdbx_seq_one_letter_code
_entity_poly.pdbx_strand_id
1 'polypeptide(L)'
;MSANGDSVAAMRRIRNALEQNKYLMEFCTVDNFYEAIGALSEDLEAFDGIPLFINADDLKSFEGLKNSFVILINATWHLIHKHRGLLRLHETLKEERSRISSDNSSLSNQIKRLREVILKKDSALNEMQERERQLQVKVNNLSREVKREREEALKLKKQMQSREDQHAHEIRRIQLSGNKLREQLQKTVGTCAPREKFTSTSRQTEQEKKIRLCQQTINRLEENNSVMMQEINDLRQELALHVNGVELHMESSGLWNETTT
;
A
#
# COMPACT_ATOMS: atom_id res chain seq x y z
N MET A 1 -2.62 12.36 -32.95
CA MET A 1 -3.53 11.43 -33.67
C MET A 1 -4.24 12.07 -34.88
N SER A 2 -4.05 13.37 -35.19
CA SER A 2 -4.72 14.05 -36.33
C SER A 2 -4.05 13.80 -37.70
N ALA A 3 -2.73 13.70 -37.76
CA ALA A 3 -1.98 13.65 -39.03
C ALA A 3 -2.24 12.41 -39.91
N ASN A 4 -2.72 11.31 -39.32
CA ASN A 4 -2.96 10.07 -40.04
C ASN A 4 -4.32 10.08 -40.79
N GLY A 5 -5.29 10.86 -40.32
CA GLY A 5 -6.60 11.00 -40.95
C GLY A 5 -6.54 11.80 -42.26
N ASP A 6 -5.74 12.87 -42.26
CA ASP A 6 -5.55 13.75 -43.41
C ASP A 6 -4.83 13.05 -44.57
N SER A 7 -3.84 12.20 -44.25
CA SER A 7 -3.12 11.38 -45.24
C SER A 7 -4.05 10.36 -45.92
N VAL A 8 -4.94 9.71 -45.15
CA VAL A 8 -5.90 8.73 -45.68
C VAL A 8 -6.97 9.42 -46.54
N ALA A 9 -7.43 10.61 -46.14
CA ALA A 9 -8.36 11.41 -46.93
C ALA A 9 -7.74 11.90 -48.25
N ALA A 10 -6.48 12.34 -48.22
CA ALA A 10 -5.73 12.73 -49.42
C ALA A 10 -5.54 11.56 -50.39
N MET A 11 -5.15 10.38 -49.90
CA MET A 11 -5.01 9.17 -50.72
C MET A 11 -6.34 8.73 -51.36
N ARG A 12 -7.47 8.90 -50.65
CA ARG A 12 -8.81 8.59 -51.19
C ARG A 12 -9.22 9.54 -52.32
N ARG A 13 -8.90 10.83 -52.19
CA ARG A 13 -9.16 11.83 -53.25
C ARG A 13 -8.33 11.57 -54.50
N ILE A 14 -7.05 11.26 -54.34
CA ILE A 14 -6.15 10.93 -55.47
C ILE A 14 -6.64 9.68 -56.19
N ARG A 15 -7.04 8.64 -55.45
CA ARG A 15 -7.61 7.42 -56.03
C ARG A 15 -8.89 7.70 -56.81
N ASN A 16 -9.80 8.49 -56.26
CA ASN A 16 -11.05 8.86 -56.95
C ASN A 16 -10.79 9.71 -58.21
N ALA A 17 -9.81 10.62 -58.17
CA ALA A 17 -9.40 11.41 -59.33
C ALA A 17 -8.76 10.53 -60.43
N LEU A 18 -7.97 9.52 -60.04
CA LEU A 18 -7.40 8.55 -60.97
C LEU A 18 -8.46 7.61 -61.57
N GLU A 19 -9.45 7.17 -60.79
CA GLU A 19 -10.58 6.35 -61.28
C GLU A 19 -11.53 7.15 -62.20
N GLN A 20 -11.72 8.46 -61.95
CA GLN A 20 -12.49 9.34 -62.83
C GLN A 20 -11.76 9.67 -64.14
N ASN A 21 -10.41 9.73 -64.14
CA ASN A 21 -9.61 9.92 -65.35
C ASN A 21 -9.41 8.66 -66.21
N LYS A 22 -9.80 7.49 -65.70
CA LYS A 22 -9.59 6.18 -66.35
C LYS A 22 -10.35 5.98 -67.67
N TYR A 23 -11.34 6.83 -67.93
CA TYR A 23 -12.23 6.73 -69.10
C TYR A 23 -12.28 7.98 -69.98
N LEU A 24 -11.42 8.99 -69.75
CA LEU A 24 -11.51 10.30 -70.40
C LEU A 24 -10.25 10.78 -71.16
N MET A 25 -9.14 10.04 -71.15
CA MET A 25 -7.98 10.35 -71.99
C MET A 25 -7.82 9.31 -73.08
N GLU A 26 -8.21 9.67 -74.30
CA GLU A 26 -7.84 8.93 -75.49
C GLU A 26 -6.36 9.26 -75.79
N PHE A 27 -5.44 8.46 -75.22
CA PHE A 27 -3.99 8.66 -75.37
C PHE A 27 -3.53 8.56 -76.83
N CYS A 28 -4.16 7.67 -77.60
CA CYS A 28 -3.83 7.43 -79.01
C CYS A 28 -5.11 7.48 -79.86
N THR A 29 -5.10 8.33 -80.87
CA THR A 29 -6.09 8.44 -81.95
C THR A 29 -5.41 8.14 -83.29
N VAL A 30 -6.18 8.09 -84.38
CA VAL A 30 -5.63 7.88 -85.73
C VAL A 30 -4.71 9.04 -86.13
N ASP A 31 -5.04 10.26 -85.70
CA ASP A 31 -4.33 11.48 -86.09
C ASP A 31 -2.98 11.65 -85.37
N ASN A 32 -2.86 11.11 -84.15
CA ASN A 32 -1.64 11.23 -83.33
C ASN A 32 -0.88 9.90 -83.14
N PHE A 33 -1.21 8.87 -83.92
CA PHE A 33 -0.70 7.50 -83.74
C PHE A 33 0.84 7.43 -83.62
N TYR A 34 1.56 8.13 -84.49
CA TYR A 34 3.03 8.12 -84.49
C TYR A 34 3.62 8.85 -83.28
N GLU A 35 3.01 9.95 -82.85
CA GLU A 35 3.42 10.71 -81.66
C GLU A 35 3.15 9.92 -80.38
N ALA A 36 1.98 9.26 -80.30
CA ALA A 36 1.59 8.43 -79.17
C ALA A 36 2.50 7.20 -79.03
N ILE A 37 2.92 6.57 -80.13
CA ILE A 37 3.89 5.46 -80.10
C ILE A 37 5.27 5.94 -79.64
N GLY A 38 5.73 7.11 -80.12
CA GLY A 38 6.99 7.71 -79.67
C GLY A 38 6.98 7.98 -78.17
N ALA A 39 5.94 8.65 -77.68
CA ALA A 39 5.76 8.93 -76.25
C ALA A 39 5.69 7.64 -75.40
N LEU A 40 4.96 6.63 -75.87
CA LEU A 40 4.87 5.33 -75.19
C LEU A 40 6.23 4.62 -75.14
N SER A 41 7.02 4.73 -76.20
CA SER A 41 8.38 4.18 -76.24
C SER A 41 9.28 4.84 -75.22
N GLU A 42 9.30 6.17 -75.17
CA GLU A 42 10.10 6.94 -74.20
C GLU A 42 9.71 6.60 -72.75
N ASP A 43 8.41 6.51 -72.47
CA ASP A 43 7.90 6.15 -71.14
C ASP A 43 8.28 4.72 -70.73
N LEU A 44 8.21 3.76 -71.65
CA LEU A 44 8.56 2.37 -71.37
C LEU A 44 10.08 2.17 -71.21
N GLU A 45 10.89 2.93 -71.95
CA GLU A 45 12.34 2.97 -71.77
C GLU A 45 12.71 3.60 -70.41
N ALA A 46 12.06 4.70 -70.03
CA ALA A 46 12.28 5.33 -68.73
C ALA A 46 11.80 4.48 -67.54
N PHE A 47 10.71 3.72 -67.71
CA PHE A 47 10.11 2.94 -66.63
C PHE A 47 10.85 1.62 -66.34
N ASP A 48 11.42 0.97 -67.36
CA ASP A 48 12.05 -0.34 -67.18
C ASP A 48 13.21 -0.65 -68.14
N GLY A 49 13.72 0.35 -68.86
CA GLY A 49 14.77 0.13 -69.86
C GLY A 49 14.35 -0.80 -70.98
N ILE A 50 13.04 -0.95 -71.24
CA ILE A 50 12.52 -1.73 -72.36
C ILE A 50 12.61 -0.85 -73.61
N PRO A 51 13.54 -1.11 -74.54
CA PRO A 51 13.67 -0.27 -75.71
C PRO A 51 12.59 -0.68 -76.72
N LEU A 52 11.58 0.17 -76.92
CA LEU A 52 10.68 0.06 -78.07
C LEU A 52 11.29 0.81 -79.24
N PHE A 53 12.24 0.21 -79.93
CA PHE A 53 12.76 0.83 -81.16
C PHE A 53 11.73 0.69 -82.30
N ILE A 54 10.68 1.52 -82.27
CA ILE A 54 9.66 1.58 -83.31
C ILE A 54 10.01 2.76 -84.22
N ASN A 55 10.73 2.49 -85.32
CA ASN A 55 10.96 3.52 -86.32
C ASN A 55 9.67 3.78 -87.11
N ALA A 56 9.36 5.06 -87.35
CA ALA A 56 8.20 5.47 -88.13
C ALA A 56 8.21 4.92 -89.58
N ASP A 57 9.39 4.59 -90.11
CA ASP A 57 9.55 3.97 -91.42
C ASP A 57 9.27 2.45 -91.42
N ASP A 58 9.54 1.75 -90.31
CA ASP A 58 9.24 0.31 -90.18
C ASP A 58 7.73 0.07 -90.13
N LEU A 59 6.97 1.02 -89.57
CA LEU A 59 5.51 1.02 -89.50
C LEU A 59 4.81 1.12 -90.87
N LYS A 60 5.52 1.57 -91.93
CA LYS A 60 4.98 1.66 -93.30
C LYS A 60 4.94 0.30 -94.01
N SER A 61 5.64 -0.70 -93.48
CA SER A 61 5.67 -2.06 -94.02
C SER A 61 4.88 -3.02 -93.14
N PHE A 62 4.23 -4.02 -93.75
CA PHE A 62 3.47 -5.02 -93.00
C PHE A 62 4.35 -5.84 -92.02
N GLU A 63 5.58 -6.18 -92.42
CA GLU A 63 6.49 -6.95 -91.56
C GLU A 63 7.06 -6.11 -90.42
N GLY A 64 7.38 -4.83 -90.66
CA GLY A 64 7.83 -3.91 -89.61
C GLY A 64 6.71 -3.62 -88.59
N LEU A 65 5.48 -3.40 -89.05
CA LEU A 65 4.31 -3.26 -88.19
C LEU A 65 4.10 -4.50 -87.29
N LYS A 66 4.20 -5.71 -87.87
CA LYS A 66 4.10 -6.97 -87.15
C LYS A 66 5.19 -7.10 -86.07
N ASN A 67 6.44 -6.73 -86.38
CA ASN A 67 7.54 -6.73 -85.41
C ASN A 67 7.30 -5.72 -84.27
N SER A 68 6.80 -4.52 -84.56
CA SER A 68 6.43 -3.52 -83.54
C SER A 68 5.33 -4.03 -82.61
N PHE A 69 4.33 -4.74 -83.14
CA PHE A 69 3.30 -5.37 -82.30
C PHE A 69 3.88 -6.45 -81.38
N VAL A 70 4.80 -7.28 -81.85
CA VAL A 70 5.45 -8.30 -81.00
C VAL A 70 6.21 -7.64 -79.84
N ILE A 71 6.95 -6.57 -80.11
CA ILE A 71 7.67 -5.80 -79.07
C ILE A 71 6.68 -5.22 -78.06
N LEU A 72 5.60 -4.59 -78.54
CA LEU A 72 4.58 -3.97 -77.68
C LEU A 72 3.86 -5.02 -76.81
N ILE A 73 3.52 -6.18 -77.38
CA ILE A 73 2.87 -7.28 -76.64
C ILE A 73 3.80 -7.78 -75.52
N ASN A 74 5.09 -7.97 -75.83
CA ASN A 74 6.06 -8.42 -74.84
C ASN A 74 6.31 -7.38 -73.73
N ALA A 75 6.40 -6.09 -74.10
CA ALA A 75 6.53 -4.99 -73.14
C ALA A 75 5.29 -4.93 -72.21
N THR A 76 4.09 -5.04 -72.80
CA THR A 76 2.83 -5.06 -72.06
C THR A 76 2.76 -6.26 -71.12
N TRP A 77 3.17 -7.45 -71.58
CA TRP A 77 3.25 -8.64 -70.75
C TRP A 77 4.20 -8.44 -69.56
N HIS A 78 5.41 -7.91 -69.79
CA HIS A 78 6.36 -7.61 -68.73
C HIS A 78 5.78 -6.65 -67.69
N LEU A 79 5.16 -5.55 -68.16
CA LEU A 79 4.52 -4.55 -67.30
C LEU A 79 3.43 -5.16 -66.43
N ILE A 80 2.54 -5.98 -67.00
CA ILE A 80 1.47 -6.67 -66.26
C ILE A 80 2.05 -7.58 -65.18
N HIS A 81 3.08 -8.36 -65.52
CA HIS A 81 3.71 -9.29 -64.58
C HIS A 81 4.44 -8.56 -63.45
N LYS A 82 5.14 -7.47 -63.76
CA LYS A 82 5.79 -6.60 -62.77
C LYS A 82 4.76 -5.94 -61.86
N HIS A 83 3.68 -5.40 -62.43
CA HIS A 83 2.58 -4.81 -61.66
C HIS A 83 1.95 -5.83 -60.69
N ARG A 84 1.69 -7.06 -61.14
CA ARG A 84 1.24 -8.16 -60.26
C ARG A 84 2.25 -8.49 -59.15
N GLY A 85 3.55 -8.42 -59.44
CA GLY A 85 4.61 -8.56 -58.45
C GLY A 85 4.57 -7.45 -57.39
N LEU A 86 4.48 -6.20 -57.83
CA LEU A 86 4.39 -5.03 -56.95
C LEU A 86 3.12 -5.05 -56.09
N LEU A 87 1.98 -5.47 -56.63
CA LEU A 87 0.74 -5.64 -55.87
C LEU A 87 0.89 -6.67 -54.74
N ARG A 88 1.48 -7.84 -55.04
CA ARG A 88 1.74 -8.86 -54.00
C ARG A 88 2.68 -8.34 -52.92
N LEU A 89 3.77 -7.67 -53.31
CA LEU A 89 4.70 -7.06 -52.35
C LEU A 89 4.00 -5.99 -51.49
N HIS A 90 3.13 -5.17 -52.11
CA HIS A 90 2.36 -4.16 -51.41
C HIS A 90 1.41 -4.78 -50.38
N GLU A 91 0.73 -5.87 -50.73
CA GLU A 91 -0.13 -6.62 -49.80
C GLU A 91 0.66 -7.17 -48.62
N THR A 92 1.81 -7.81 -48.88
CA THR A 92 2.70 -8.32 -47.81
C THR A 92 3.16 -7.19 -46.88
N LEU A 93 3.64 -6.07 -47.43
CA LEU A 93 4.08 -4.93 -46.61
C LEU A 93 2.93 -4.31 -45.80
N LYS A 94 1.71 -4.31 -46.35
CA LYS A 94 0.52 -3.82 -45.66
C LYS A 94 0.17 -4.72 -44.47
N GLU A 95 0.24 -6.04 -44.64
CA GLU A 95 0.03 -7.01 -43.57
C GLU A 95 1.09 -6.88 -42.47
N GLU A 96 2.38 -6.80 -42.85
CA GLU A 96 3.47 -6.61 -41.91
C GLU A 96 3.34 -5.30 -41.13
N ARG A 97 2.98 -4.21 -41.81
CA ARG A 97 2.70 -2.92 -41.17
C ARG A 97 1.56 -3.04 -40.16
N SER A 98 0.50 -3.76 -40.50
CA SER A 98 -0.63 -4.00 -39.60
C SER A 98 -0.19 -4.78 -38.37
N ARG A 99 0.60 -5.85 -38.56
CA ARG A 99 1.17 -6.65 -37.46
C ARG A 99 2.03 -5.80 -36.53
N ILE A 100 3.01 -5.08 -37.08
CA ILE A 100 3.91 -4.18 -36.31
C ILE A 100 3.11 -3.12 -35.56
N SER A 101 2.07 -2.56 -36.17
CA SER A 101 1.20 -1.58 -35.51
C SER A 101 0.47 -2.19 -34.31
N SER A 102 0.01 -3.44 -34.41
CA SER A 102 -0.65 -4.15 -33.32
C SER A 102 0.33 -4.47 -32.18
N ASP A 103 1.51 -4.97 -32.52
CA ASP A 103 2.57 -5.28 -31.56
C ASP A 103 3.01 -4.02 -30.80
N ASN A 104 3.21 -2.91 -31.50
CA ASN A 104 3.54 -1.63 -30.89
C ASN A 104 2.44 -1.13 -29.95
N SER A 105 1.16 -1.33 -30.29
CA SER A 105 0.04 -0.97 -29.41
C SER A 105 0.05 -1.83 -28.14
N SER A 106 0.27 -3.14 -28.29
CA SER A 106 0.39 -4.08 -27.16
C SER A 106 1.55 -3.71 -26.23
N LEU A 107 2.75 -3.47 -26.78
CA LEU A 107 3.92 -3.06 -26.02
C LEU A 107 3.70 -1.72 -25.30
N SER A 108 3.09 -0.74 -25.97
CA SER A 108 2.75 0.55 -25.36
C SER A 108 1.82 0.38 -24.15
N ASN A 109 0.80 -0.48 -24.27
CA ASN A 109 -0.11 -0.80 -23.17
C ASN A 109 0.62 -1.51 -22.02
N GLN A 110 1.53 -2.43 -22.33
CA GLN A 110 2.34 -3.12 -21.31
C GLN A 110 3.25 -2.13 -20.57
N ILE A 111 3.92 -1.23 -21.30
CA ILE A 111 4.75 -0.17 -20.71
C ILE A 111 3.91 0.72 -19.78
N LYS A 112 2.70 1.10 -20.19
CA LYS A 112 1.79 1.89 -19.36
C LYS A 112 1.45 1.17 -18.05
N ARG A 113 1.08 -0.11 -18.12
CA ARG A 113 0.78 -0.93 -16.92
C ARG A 113 1.99 -1.07 -16.01
N LEU A 114 3.18 -1.29 -16.57
CA LEU A 114 4.42 -1.39 -15.79
C LEU A 114 4.74 -0.09 -15.06
N ARG A 115 4.55 1.07 -15.73
CA ARG A 115 4.70 2.38 -15.08
C ARG A 115 3.74 2.57 -13.91
N GLU A 116 2.48 2.17 -14.07
CA GLU A 116 1.48 2.23 -12.98
C GLU A 116 1.88 1.32 -11.80
N VAL A 117 2.42 0.13 -12.08
CA VAL A 117 2.92 -0.78 -11.03
C VAL A 117 4.11 -0.17 -10.30
N ILE A 118 5.07 0.41 -11.02
CA ILE A 118 6.23 1.09 -10.42
C ILE A 118 5.77 2.22 -9.49
N LEU A 119 4.89 3.11 -9.96
CA LEU A 119 4.37 4.20 -9.14
C LEU A 119 3.65 3.71 -7.87
N LYS A 120 2.87 2.64 -7.96
CA LYS A 120 2.23 2.02 -6.80
C LYS A 120 3.25 1.45 -5.81
N LYS A 121 4.29 0.79 -6.32
CA LYS A 121 5.36 0.21 -5.50
C LYS A 121 6.20 1.29 -4.82
N ASP A 122 6.52 2.38 -5.52
CA ASP A 122 7.24 3.53 -4.95
C ASP A 122 6.43 4.19 -3.84
N SER A 123 5.12 4.38 -4.04
CA SER A 123 4.23 4.90 -3.00
C SER A 123 4.19 3.99 -1.76
N ALA A 124 4.08 2.67 -1.96
CA ALA A 124 4.07 1.71 -0.86
C ALA A 124 5.42 1.64 -0.13
N LEU A 125 6.53 1.78 -0.86
CA LEU A 125 7.87 1.86 -0.28
C LEU A 125 8.00 3.08 0.63
N ASN A 126 7.57 4.25 0.16
CA ASN A 126 7.62 5.50 0.94
C ASN A 126 6.78 5.38 2.22
N GLU A 127 5.58 4.80 2.12
CA GLU A 127 4.70 4.57 3.28
C GLU A 127 5.35 3.61 4.30
N MET A 128 6.03 2.57 3.83
CA MET A 128 6.77 1.63 4.67
C MET A 128 7.97 2.28 5.35
N GLN A 129 8.74 3.11 4.62
CA GLN A 129 9.87 3.85 5.16
C GLN A 129 9.44 4.85 6.25
N GLU A 130 8.32 5.54 6.07
CA GLU A 130 7.81 6.45 7.10
C GLU A 130 7.34 5.68 8.35
N ARG A 131 6.68 4.53 8.17
CA ARG A 131 6.34 3.64 9.31
C ARG A 131 7.60 3.17 10.05
N GLU A 132 8.63 2.76 9.32
CA GLU A 132 9.92 2.36 9.90
C GLU A 132 10.54 3.51 10.70
N ARG A 133 10.55 4.72 10.14
CA ARG A 133 11.05 5.93 10.83
C ARG A 133 10.29 6.18 12.13
N GLN A 134 8.96 6.08 12.12
CA GLN A 134 8.12 6.26 13.31
C GLN A 134 8.40 5.20 14.37
N LEU A 135 8.53 3.94 13.97
CA LEU A 135 8.89 2.85 14.88
C LEU A 135 10.29 3.06 15.47
N GLN A 136 11.25 3.51 14.69
CA GLN A 136 12.60 3.81 15.19
C GLN A 136 12.58 4.92 16.25
N VAL A 137 11.77 5.97 16.04
CA VAL A 137 11.57 7.02 17.05
C VAL A 137 10.96 6.43 18.33
N LYS A 138 9.96 5.55 18.22
CA LYS A 138 9.34 4.89 19.37
C LYS A 138 10.33 4.01 20.13
N VAL A 139 11.14 3.22 19.43
CA VAL A 139 12.21 2.40 20.02
C VAL A 139 13.21 3.26 20.77
N ASN A 140 13.65 4.38 20.17
CA ASN A 140 14.59 5.29 20.81
C ASN A 140 13.99 5.91 22.08
N ASN A 141 12.71 6.28 22.07
CA ASN A 141 12.02 6.83 23.24
C ASN A 141 11.90 5.79 24.36
N LEU A 142 11.45 4.58 24.04
CA LEU A 142 11.37 3.47 24.99
C LEU A 142 12.74 3.13 25.58
N SER A 143 13.80 3.16 24.76
CA SER A 143 15.16 2.92 25.25
C SER A 143 15.61 3.97 26.27
N ARG A 144 15.25 5.26 26.07
CA ARG A 144 15.54 6.32 27.04
C ARG A 144 14.74 6.14 28.32
N GLU A 145 13.48 5.75 28.20
CA GLU A 145 12.61 5.49 29.34
C GLU A 145 13.13 4.32 30.18
N VAL A 146 13.47 3.20 29.56
CA VAL A 146 14.08 2.05 30.26
C VAL A 146 15.37 2.45 30.97
N LYS A 147 16.20 3.31 30.36
CA LYS A 147 17.41 3.81 31.00
C LYS A 147 17.09 4.64 32.24
N ARG A 148 16.13 5.57 32.15
CA ARG A 148 15.66 6.40 33.28
C ARG A 148 15.09 5.54 34.40
N GLU A 149 14.22 4.59 34.10
CA GLU A 149 13.63 3.69 35.09
C GLU A 149 14.70 2.85 35.80
N ARG A 150 15.72 2.38 35.07
CA ARG A 150 16.87 1.70 35.69
C ARG A 150 17.64 2.61 36.64
N GLU A 151 17.86 3.86 36.28
CA GLU A 151 18.55 4.83 37.13
C GLU A 151 17.75 5.15 38.40
N GLU A 152 16.44 5.36 38.31
CA GLU A 152 15.57 5.56 39.48
C GLU A 152 15.47 4.29 40.35
N ALA A 153 15.37 3.10 39.76
CA ALA A 153 15.38 1.84 40.52
C ALA A 153 16.70 1.66 41.30
N LEU A 154 17.85 2.00 40.70
CA LEU A 154 19.15 1.97 41.38
C LEU A 154 19.22 2.98 42.52
N LYS A 155 18.66 4.18 42.34
CA LYS A 155 18.60 5.22 43.38
C LYS A 155 17.72 4.80 44.54
N LEU A 156 16.53 4.27 44.29
CA LEU A 156 15.63 3.73 45.32
C LEU A 156 16.27 2.56 46.07
N LYS A 157 16.96 1.65 45.36
CA LYS A 157 17.71 0.56 45.99
C LYS A 157 18.77 1.09 46.97
N LYS A 158 19.53 2.12 46.58
CA LYS A 158 20.53 2.75 47.47
C LYS A 158 19.88 3.40 48.69
N GLN A 159 18.74 4.09 48.51
CA GLN A 159 18.00 4.69 49.62
C GLN A 159 17.47 3.64 50.59
N MET A 160 16.94 2.54 50.08
CA MET A 160 16.45 1.41 50.88
C MET A 160 17.59 0.78 51.69
N GLN A 161 18.73 0.49 51.06
CA GLN A 161 19.92 -0.03 51.76
C GLN A 161 20.37 0.92 52.88
N SER A 162 20.44 2.22 52.60
CA SER A 162 20.82 3.21 53.60
C SER A 162 19.84 3.25 54.79
N ARG A 163 18.53 3.09 54.55
CA ARG A 163 17.53 3.01 55.62
C ARG A 163 17.66 1.71 56.42
N GLU A 164 17.89 0.57 55.76
CA GLU A 164 18.15 -0.70 56.43
C GLU A 164 19.36 -0.60 57.37
N ASP A 165 20.45 0.02 56.91
CA ASP A 165 21.65 0.24 57.73
C ASP A 165 21.35 1.16 58.94
N GLN A 166 20.58 2.23 58.73
CA GLN A 166 20.12 3.13 59.81
C GLN A 166 19.25 2.40 60.83
N HIS A 167 18.27 1.61 60.38
CA HIS A 167 17.40 0.82 61.26
C HIS A 167 18.19 -0.25 62.01
N ALA A 168 19.14 -0.93 61.36
CA ALA A 168 20.02 -1.90 62.02
C ALA A 168 20.87 -1.24 63.11
N HIS A 169 21.41 -0.04 62.85
CA HIS A 169 22.12 0.74 63.86
C HIS A 169 21.21 1.12 65.03
N GLU A 170 20.00 1.60 64.75
CA GLU A 170 19.03 1.99 65.78
C GLU A 170 18.60 0.80 66.65
N ILE A 171 18.33 -0.35 66.04
CA ILE A 171 18.04 -1.60 66.74
C ILE A 171 19.18 -1.96 67.69
N ARG A 172 20.44 -1.93 67.21
CA ARG A 172 21.61 -2.18 68.07
C ARG A 172 21.71 -1.19 69.23
N ARG A 173 21.45 0.10 68.99
CA ARG A 173 21.44 1.14 70.02
C ARG A 173 20.39 0.88 71.10
N ILE A 174 19.16 0.57 70.69
CA ILE A 174 18.04 0.24 71.59
C ILE A 174 18.35 -1.04 72.37
N GLN A 175 18.87 -2.08 71.72
CA GLN A 175 19.25 -3.34 72.38
C GLN A 175 20.31 -3.11 73.46
N LEU A 176 21.34 -2.30 73.18
CA LEU A 176 22.38 -1.95 74.16
C LEU A 176 21.81 -1.15 75.33
N SER A 177 20.97 -0.14 75.06
CA SER A 177 20.29 0.63 76.10
C SER A 177 19.39 -0.25 76.97
N GLY A 178 18.59 -1.12 76.34
CA GLY A 178 17.72 -2.07 77.02
C GLY A 178 18.50 -3.04 77.90
N ASN A 179 19.66 -3.51 77.46
CA ASN A 179 20.55 -4.36 78.25
C ASN A 179 21.11 -3.61 79.47
N LYS A 180 21.56 -2.36 79.32
CA LYS A 180 22.00 -1.52 80.45
C LYS A 180 20.90 -1.29 81.48
N LEU A 181 19.69 -0.97 81.03
CA LEU A 181 18.52 -0.81 81.92
C LEU A 181 18.20 -2.12 82.66
N ARG A 182 18.30 -3.26 81.95
CA ARG A 182 18.10 -4.59 82.55
C ARG A 182 19.13 -4.89 83.62
N GLU A 183 20.41 -4.58 83.37
CA GLU A 183 21.49 -4.71 84.36
C GLU A 183 21.28 -3.78 85.56
N GLN A 184 20.86 -2.53 85.34
CA GLN A 184 20.53 -1.60 86.43
C GLN A 184 19.36 -2.10 87.28
N LEU A 185 18.31 -2.63 86.64
CA LEU A 185 17.17 -3.23 87.34
C LEU A 185 17.61 -4.45 88.16
N GLN A 186 18.46 -5.31 87.61
CA GLN A 186 18.97 -6.47 88.31
C GLN A 186 19.83 -6.06 89.53
N LYS A 187 20.59 -4.96 89.42
CA LYS A 187 21.34 -4.37 90.53
C LYS A 187 20.42 -3.76 91.59
N THR A 188 19.38 -3.02 91.22
CA THR A 188 18.44 -2.41 92.20
C THR A 188 17.51 -3.43 92.86
N VAL A 189 17.14 -4.50 92.15
CA VAL A 189 16.43 -5.66 92.73
C VAL A 189 17.37 -6.49 93.63
N GLY A 190 18.68 -6.49 93.36
CA GLY A 190 19.70 -7.09 94.25
C GLY A 190 19.93 -6.33 95.55
N THR A 191 19.62 -5.03 95.62
CA THR A 191 19.79 -4.18 96.82
C THR A 191 18.50 -3.89 97.57
N CYS A 192 17.34 -4.33 97.06
CA CYS A 192 16.06 -4.23 97.76
C CYS A 192 15.58 -5.63 98.15
N ALA A 193 15.62 -5.90 99.46
CA ALA A 193 14.82 -6.96 100.08
C ALA A 193 13.37 -6.96 99.54
N PRO A 194 12.70 -8.13 99.47
CA PRO A 194 11.47 -8.29 98.72
C PRO A 194 10.38 -7.38 99.28
N ARG A 195 10.12 -6.27 98.58
CA ARG A 195 9.02 -5.37 98.95
C ARG A 195 7.74 -5.90 98.31
N GLU A 196 6.86 -6.29 99.21
CA GLU A 196 5.53 -6.82 99.03
C GLU A 196 4.74 -6.25 97.84
N LYS A 197 4.00 -7.18 97.24
CA LYS A 197 2.93 -7.00 96.28
C LYS A 197 1.89 -5.99 96.78
N PHE A 198 2.05 -4.71 96.48
CA PHE A 198 0.98 -3.73 96.61
C PHE A 198 1.11 -2.71 95.48
N THR A 199 0.41 -2.95 94.36
CA THR A 199 -0.13 -1.97 93.37
C THR A 199 -0.53 -2.57 92.01
N SER A 200 -0.29 -3.86 91.72
CA SER A 200 -0.55 -4.43 90.38
C SER A 200 -2.03 -4.71 90.06
N THR A 201 -2.88 -5.00 91.05
CA THR A 201 -4.25 -5.49 90.80
C THR A 201 -5.21 -4.41 90.29
N SER A 202 -5.10 -3.16 90.74
CA SER A 202 -5.98 -2.07 90.29
C SER A 202 -5.68 -1.60 88.87
N ARG A 203 -4.39 -1.62 88.48
CA ARG A 203 -3.96 -1.13 87.15
C ARG A 203 -4.18 -2.19 86.06
N GLN A 204 -4.07 -3.48 86.42
CA GLN A 204 -4.41 -4.60 85.54
C GLN A 204 -5.92 -4.66 85.27
N THR A 205 -6.77 -4.50 86.29
CA THR A 205 -8.24 -4.52 86.09
C THR A 205 -8.74 -3.36 85.21
N GLU A 206 -8.10 -2.19 85.27
CA GLU A 206 -8.44 -1.06 84.40
C GLU A 206 -7.96 -1.27 82.94
N GLN A 207 -6.78 -1.86 82.74
CA GLN A 207 -6.31 -2.26 81.41
C GLN A 207 -7.19 -3.37 80.81
N GLU A 208 -7.60 -4.37 81.58
CA GLU A 208 -8.51 -5.42 81.13
C GLU A 208 -9.88 -4.86 80.75
N LYS A 209 -10.41 -3.88 81.49
CA LYS A 209 -11.65 -3.18 81.12
C LYS A 209 -11.50 -2.42 79.80
N LYS A 210 -10.37 -1.72 79.58
CA LYS A 210 -10.09 -1.00 78.32
C LYS A 210 -9.94 -1.97 77.14
N ILE A 211 -9.26 -3.10 77.34
CA ILE A 211 -9.14 -4.15 76.32
C ILE A 211 -10.50 -4.73 75.97
N ARG A 212 -11.34 -5.04 76.97
CA ARG A 212 -12.72 -5.52 76.72
C ARG A 212 -13.57 -4.50 75.97
N LEU A 213 -13.44 -3.21 76.29
CA LEU A 213 -14.16 -2.15 75.60
C LEU A 213 -13.71 -2.02 74.14
N CYS A 214 -12.40 -2.05 73.87
CA CYS A 214 -11.86 -2.07 72.51
C CYS A 214 -12.35 -3.31 71.74
N GLN A 215 -12.35 -4.49 72.37
CA GLN A 215 -12.83 -5.72 71.75
C GLN A 215 -14.32 -5.62 71.38
N GLN A 216 -15.16 -5.06 72.27
CA GLN A 216 -16.58 -4.84 71.98
C GLN A 216 -16.80 -3.86 70.81
N THR A 217 -16.00 -2.80 70.74
CA THR A 217 -16.06 -1.84 69.63
C THR A 217 -15.64 -2.47 68.31
N ILE A 218 -14.59 -3.30 68.31
CA ILE A 218 -14.14 -4.04 67.13
C ILE A 218 -15.26 -4.96 66.63
N ASN A 219 -15.86 -5.77 67.51
CA ASN A 219 -16.93 -6.68 67.13
C ASN A 219 -18.14 -5.92 66.54
N ARG A 220 -18.52 -4.76 67.09
CA ARG A 220 -19.58 -3.92 66.53
C ARG A 220 -19.25 -3.38 65.15
N LEU A 221 -18.00 -2.97 64.93
CA LEU A 221 -17.56 -2.47 63.63
C LEU A 221 -17.50 -3.59 62.58
N GLU A 222 -17.09 -4.79 62.98
CA GLU A 222 -17.11 -5.98 62.11
C GLU A 222 -18.54 -6.36 61.71
N GLU A 223 -19.49 -6.33 62.64
CA GLU A 223 -20.91 -6.57 62.36
C GLU A 223 -21.50 -5.52 61.42
N ASN A 224 -21.25 -4.22 61.69
CA ASN A 224 -21.67 -3.15 60.79
C ASN A 224 -21.07 -3.28 59.38
N ASN A 225 -19.77 -3.60 59.28
CA ASN A 225 -19.13 -3.83 57.99
C ASN A 225 -19.74 -5.03 57.26
N SER A 226 -20.11 -6.09 57.97
CA SER A 226 -20.79 -7.25 57.39
C SER A 226 -22.16 -6.86 56.81
N VAL A 227 -22.94 -6.06 57.55
CA VAL A 227 -24.26 -5.58 57.08
C VAL A 227 -24.11 -4.68 55.86
N MET A 228 -23.15 -3.74 55.87
CA MET A 228 -22.90 -2.86 54.73
C MET A 228 -22.44 -3.63 53.49
N MET A 229 -21.62 -4.66 53.65
CA MET A 229 -21.22 -5.54 52.54
C MET A 229 -22.39 -6.34 51.98
N GLN A 230 -23.34 -6.76 52.82
CA GLN A 230 -24.58 -7.40 52.39
C GLN A 230 -25.41 -6.44 51.54
N GLU A 231 -25.63 -5.21 52.01
CA GLU A 231 -26.40 -4.18 51.30
C GLU A 231 -25.78 -3.80 49.96
N ILE A 232 -24.44 -3.68 49.91
CA ILE A 232 -23.72 -3.45 48.65
C ILE A 232 -23.96 -4.59 47.66
N ASN A 233 -23.98 -5.85 48.12
CA ASN A 233 -24.23 -6.99 47.25
C ASN A 233 -25.68 -7.02 46.74
N ASP A 234 -26.64 -6.72 47.61
CA ASP A 234 -28.06 -6.66 47.24
C ASP A 234 -28.30 -5.56 46.18
N LEU A 235 -27.73 -4.37 46.38
CA LEU A 235 -27.80 -3.27 45.41
C LEU A 235 -27.12 -3.63 44.08
N ARG A 236 -26.01 -4.37 44.10
CA ARG A 236 -25.36 -4.84 42.86
C ARG A 236 -26.23 -5.85 42.12
N GLN A 237 -26.95 -6.70 42.83
CA GLN A 237 -27.89 -7.66 42.24
C GLN A 237 -29.09 -6.92 41.62
N GLU A 238 -29.65 -5.94 42.32
CA GLU A 238 -30.75 -5.10 41.81
C GLU A 238 -30.33 -4.32 40.56
N LEU A 239 -29.13 -3.72 40.58
CA LEU A 239 -28.58 -3.02 39.43
C LEU A 239 -28.37 -3.97 38.24
N ALA A 240 -27.88 -5.19 38.47
CA ALA A 240 -27.72 -6.19 37.41
C ALA A 240 -29.07 -6.60 36.80
N LEU A 241 -30.12 -6.75 37.62
CA LEU A 241 -31.48 -7.00 37.14
C LEU A 241 -32.02 -5.82 36.32
N HIS A 242 -31.75 -4.58 36.75
CA HIS A 242 -32.16 -3.39 36.01
C HIS A 242 -31.41 -3.26 34.68
N VAL A 243 -30.10 -3.53 34.64
CA VAL A 243 -29.31 -3.53 33.40
C VAL A 243 -29.84 -4.58 32.42
N ASN A 244 -30.08 -5.81 32.87
CA ASN A 244 -30.68 -6.85 32.04
C ASN A 244 -32.10 -6.46 31.57
N GLY A 245 -32.90 -5.83 32.43
CA GLY A 245 -34.23 -5.33 32.07
C GLY A 245 -34.18 -4.24 31.00
N VAL A 246 -33.22 -3.32 31.08
CA VAL A 246 -32.98 -2.29 30.06
C VAL A 246 -32.50 -2.90 28.76
N GLU A 247 -31.61 -3.89 28.81
CA GLU A 247 -31.11 -4.59 27.62
C GLU A 247 -32.25 -5.34 26.89
N LEU A 248 -33.09 -6.08 27.62
CA LEU A 248 -34.29 -6.73 27.10
C LEU A 248 -35.33 -5.72 26.58
N HIS A 249 -35.47 -4.56 27.21
CA HIS A 249 -36.34 -3.48 26.72
C HIS A 249 -35.79 -2.86 25.43
N MET A 250 -34.47 -2.67 25.32
CA MET A 250 -33.81 -2.19 24.10
C MET A 250 -33.93 -3.20 22.95
N GLU A 251 -33.80 -4.50 23.22
CA GLU A 251 -33.98 -5.58 22.23
C GLU A 251 -35.44 -5.65 21.74
N SER A 252 -36.42 -5.55 22.65
CA SER A 252 -37.85 -5.58 22.30
C SER A 252 -38.36 -4.31 21.63
N SER A 253 -37.71 -3.16 21.85
CA SER A 253 -38.04 -1.88 21.21
C SER A 253 -37.41 -1.72 19.82
N GLY A 254 -36.60 -2.68 19.35
CA GLY A 254 -36.00 -2.67 18.01
C GLY A 254 -34.88 -1.64 17.80
N LEU A 255 -34.42 -0.94 18.85
CA LEU A 255 -33.44 0.15 18.76
C LEU A 255 -32.01 -0.32 18.43
N TRP A 256 -31.70 -1.62 18.53
CA TRP A 256 -30.38 -2.15 18.18
C TRP A 256 -30.08 -2.13 16.66
N ASN A 257 -31.06 -1.83 15.80
CA ASN A 257 -30.89 -1.89 14.35
C ASN A 257 -30.64 -0.53 13.65
N GLU A 258 -30.51 0.59 14.38
CA GLU A 258 -30.40 1.93 13.74
C GLU A 258 -28.99 2.56 13.72
N THR A 259 -27.91 1.79 13.93
CA THR A 259 -26.53 2.36 13.86
C THR A 259 -25.56 1.64 12.93
N THR A 260 -26.05 1.03 11.85
CA THR A 260 -25.21 0.70 10.69
C THR A 260 -25.94 0.91 9.36
N THR A 261 -26.01 2.18 8.92
CA THR A 261 -25.94 2.58 7.50
C THR A 261 -25.50 4.03 7.41
#